data_AF-A0A521MFY2-F1
#
_entry.id   AF-A0A521MFY2-F1
#
_cell.length_a   1.000
_cell.length_b   1.000
_cell.length_c   1.000
_cell.angle_alpha   90.00
_cell.angle_beta   90.00
_cell.angle_gamma   90.00
#
_symmetry.space_group_name_H-M   'P 1'
#
loop_
_entity.id
_entity.type
_entity.pdbx_description
1 polymer ?
#
loop_
_entity_poly.entity_id
_entity_poly.type
_entity_poly.pdbx_seq_one_letter_code
_entity_poly.pdbx_strand_id
1 'polypeptide(L)'
;MTVTPRFQAARRQQPARAALLPPQLVRRRLCYWPERHPLPVPMELLRAELNRKGQPTAIFRCPLCRREEGLCIDFRTGRIRTLFQRG
;
A
#
# COMPACT_ATOMS: atom_id res chain seq x y z
N MET A 1 -32.72 43.44 -14.20
CA MET A 1 -32.85 42.05 -13.69
C MET A 1 -31.50 41.39 -13.86
N THR A 2 -30.74 41.25 -12.77
CA THR A 2 -29.30 40.92 -12.81
C THR A 2 -29.12 39.49 -12.33
N VAL A 3 -28.77 38.57 -13.24
CA VAL A 3 -28.54 37.15 -12.92
C VAL A 3 -27.12 37.02 -12.38
N THR A 4 -26.98 36.73 -11.09
CA THR A 4 -25.68 36.40 -10.46
C THR A 4 -25.34 34.95 -10.78
N PRO A 5 -24.20 34.64 -11.43
CA PRO A 5 -23.78 33.25 -11.56
C PRO A 5 -23.22 32.78 -10.22
N ARG A 6 -23.92 31.81 -9.60
CA ARG A 6 -23.39 31.01 -8.49
C ARG A 6 -22.16 30.26 -9.00
N PHE A 7 -20.97 30.70 -8.61
CA PHE A 7 -19.77 29.89 -8.66
C PHE A 7 -19.99 28.65 -7.78
N GLN A 8 -20.43 27.55 -8.39
CA GLN A 8 -20.26 26.24 -7.78
C GLN A 8 -18.77 25.92 -7.86
N ALA A 9 -18.07 26.14 -6.73
CA ALA A 9 -16.75 25.59 -6.54
C ALA A 9 -16.88 24.08 -6.71
N ALA A 10 -16.46 23.58 -7.88
CA ALA A 10 -16.22 22.18 -8.10
C ALA A 10 -15.31 21.73 -6.96
N ARG A 11 -15.87 20.98 -6.01
CA ARG A 11 -15.09 20.17 -5.07
C ARG A 11 -14.22 19.30 -5.96
N ARG A 12 -13.00 19.76 -6.21
CA ARG A 12 -11.91 18.92 -6.69
C ARG A 12 -11.90 17.77 -5.72
N GLN A 13 -12.44 16.63 -6.15
CA GLN A 13 -12.17 15.36 -5.52
C GLN A 13 -10.65 15.23 -5.62
N GLN A 14 -9.97 15.66 -4.56
CA GLN A 14 -8.57 15.34 -4.37
C GLN A 14 -8.51 13.81 -4.55
N PRO A 15 -7.69 13.27 -5.47
CA PRO A 15 -7.43 11.85 -5.44
C PRO A 15 -6.89 11.58 -4.05
N ALA A 16 -7.68 10.83 -3.27
CA ALA A 16 -7.42 10.60 -1.86
C ALA A 16 -5.99 10.06 -1.75
N ARG A 17 -5.09 10.89 -1.22
CA ARG A 17 -3.80 10.55 -0.62
C ARG A 17 -3.37 9.12 -0.92
N ALA A 18 -2.95 8.83 -2.16
CA ALA A 18 -1.89 7.86 -2.33
C ALA A 18 -0.68 8.54 -1.67
N ALA A 19 -0.57 8.40 -0.35
CA ALA A 19 0.63 8.77 0.37
C ALA A 19 1.74 8.11 -0.43
N LEU A 20 2.61 8.90 -1.06
CA LEU A 20 3.71 8.42 -1.87
C LEU A 20 4.49 7.43 -1.00
N LEU A 21 4.20 6.14 -1.16
CA LEU A 21 4.90 5.12 -0.42
C LEU A 21 6.36 5.22 -0.84
N PRO A 22 7.30 5.16 0.11
CA PRO A 22 8.70 5.11 -0.27
C PRO A 22 8.89 3.95 -1.25
N PRO A 23 9.64 4.14 -2.35
CA PRO A 23 9.78 3.13 -3.40
C PRO A 23 10.33 1.80 -2.86
N GLN A 24 11.07 1.85 -1.75
CA GLN A 24 11.56 0.70 -0.99
C GLN A 24 10.43 -0.22 -0.51
N LEU A 25 9.28 0.34 -0.11
CA LEU A 25 8.12 -0.41 0.37
C LEU A 25 7.35 -1.07 -0.79
N VAL A 26 7.44 -0.49 -1.99
CA VAL A 26 6.72 -0.92 -3.21
C VAL A 26 7.58 -1.82 -4.09
N ARG A 27 8.81 -2.14 -3.66
CA ARG A 27 9.68 -3.08 -4.39
C ARG A 27 8.97 -4.42 -4.56
N ARG A 28 9.16 -5.02 -5.74
CA ARG A 28 8.59 -6.32 -6.10
C ARG A 28 8.92 -7.36 -5.03
N ARG A 29 7.87 -7.88 -4.39
CA ARG A 29 7.93 -8.91 -3.35
C ARG A 29 7.63 -10.28 -3.95
N LEU A 30 8.31 -11.31 -3.46
CA LEU A 30 8.10 -12.69 -3.89
C LEU A 30 7.60 -13.51 -2.70
N CYS A 31 6.52 -14.25 -2.93
CA CYS A 31 6.11 -15.32 -2.04
C CYS A 31 6.89 -16.58 -2.41
N TYR A 32 7.58 -17.17 -1.44
CA TYR A 32 8.21 -18.47 -1.57
C TYR A 32 7.51 -19.45 -0.62
N TRP A 33 6.77 -20.39 -1.19
CA TRP A 33 6.02 -21.40 -0.45
C TRP A 33 5.97 -22.71 -1.26
N PRO A 34 7.07 -23.50 -1.26
CA PRO A 34 7.24 -24.67 -2.11
C PRO A 34 6.10 -25.69 -2.03
N GLU A 35 5.51 -25.85 -0.84
CA GLU A 35 4.41 -26.80 -0.60
C GLU A 35 3.11 -26.40 -1.32
N ARG A 36 2.94 -25.12 -1.69
CA ARG A 36 1.75 -24.62 -2.39
C ARG A 36 2.02 -24.20 -3.84
N HIS A 37 3.23 -23.72 -4.13
CA HIS A 37 3.65 -23.38 -5.48
C HIS A 37 5.17 -23.61 -5.64
N PRO A 38 5.60 -24.31 -6.70
CA PRO A 38 6.99 -24.76 -6.86
C PRO A 38 7.97 -23.62 -7.18
N LEU A 39 7.48 -22.47 -7.64
CA LEU A 39 8.29 -21.31 -8.02
C LEU A 39 7.96 -20.10 -7.14
N PRO A 40 8.90 -19.15 -6.95
CA PRO A 40 8.61 -17.87 -6.33
C PRO A 40 7.56 -17.09 -7.13
N VAL A 41 6.52 -16.59 -6.46
CA VAL A 41 5.40 -15.90 -7.09
C VAL A 41 5.42 -14.41 -6.73
N PRO A 42 5.28 -13.48 -7.70
CA PRO A 42 5.14 -12.06 -7.39
C PRO A 42 3.90 -11.81 -6.52
N MET A 43 4.09 -11.11 -5.41
CA MET A 43 2.98 -10.67 -4.57
C MET A 43 2.41 -9.36 -5.10
N GLU A 44 1.09 -9.24 -5.00
CA GLU A 44 0.34 -8.06 -5.41
C GLU A 44 0.19 -7.09 -4.24
N LEU A 45 0.35 -5.79 -4.51
CA LEU A 45 0.08 -4.76 -3.52
C LEU A 45 -1.44 -4.61 -3.35
N LEU A 46 -1.96 -4.98 -2.19
CA LEU A 46 -3.37 -4.82 -1.86
C LEU A 46 -3.68 -3.42 -1.35
N ARG A 47 -2.85 -2.91 -0.45
CA ARG A 47 -3.11 -1.66 0.25
C ARG A 47 -1.82 -0.94 0.57
N ALA A 48 -1.90 0.38 0.48
CA ALA A 48 -0.84 1.33 0.76
C ALA A 48 -1.43 2.45 1.64
N GLU A 49 -0.94 2.61 2.86
CA GLU A 49 -1.47 3.64 3.78
C GLU A 49 -0.45 4.09 4.82
N LEU A 50 -0.76 5.15 5.56
CA LEU A 50 0.00 5.54 6.75
C LEU A 50 -0.65 4.90 7.98
N ASN A 51 0.16 4.34 8.88
CA ASN A 51 -0.33 3.83 10.15
C ASN A 51 -0.68 4.97 11.13
N ARG A 52 -1.18 4.63 12.33
CA ARG A 52 -1.53 5.62 13.38
C ARG A 52 -0.37 6.49 13.84
N LYS A 53 0.87 6.07 13.61
CA LYS A 53 2.11 6.82 13.90
C LYS A 53 2.60 7.63 12.68
N GLY A 54 1.80 7.69 11.62
CA GLY A 54 2.14 8.34 10.36
C GLY A 54 3.15 7.59 9.50
N GLN A 55 3.53 6.36 9.85
CA GLN A 55 4.56 5.60 9.12
C GLN A 55 3.97 4.89 7.89
N PRO A 56 4.69 4.79 6.76
CA PRO A 56 4.19 4.20 5.54
C PRO A 56 4.12 2.68 5.68
N THR A 57 2.96 2.14 5.32
CA THR A 57 2.64 0.72 5.41
C THR A 57 2.10 0.19 4.09
N ALA A 58 2.45 -1.06 3.78
CA ALA A 58 1.99 -1.75 2.59
C ALA A 58 1.61 -3.18 2.94
N ILE A 59 0.50 -3.65 2.35
CA ILE A 59 0.02 -5.02 2.50
C ILE A 59 0.12 -5.69 1.13
N PHE A 60 0.81 -6.82 1.10
CA PHE A 60 1.01 -7.64 -0.08
C PHE A 60 0.27 -8.96 0.05
N ARG A 61 -0.20 -9.51 -1.07
CA ARG A 61 -0.83 -10.84 -1.10
C ARG A 61 -0.31 -11.67 -2.26
N CYS A 62 -0.04 -12.94 -2.01
CA CYS A 62 0.24 -13.90 -3.05
C CYS A 62 -1.06 -14.30 -3.76
N PRO A 63 -1.15 -14.19 -5.10
CA PRO A 63 -2.37 -14.54 -5.84
C PRO A 63 -2.68 -16.04 -5.80
N LEU A 64 -1.68 -16.91 -5.60
CA LEU A 64 -1.87 -18.36 -5.61
C LEU A 64 -2.24 -18.93 -4.23
N CYS A 65 -1.41 -18.66 -3.22
CA CYS A 65 -1.59 -19.24 -1.88
C CYS A 65 -2.33 -18.33 -0.89
N ARG A 66 -2.71 -17.11 -1.32
CA ARG A 66 -3.38 -16.10 -0.49
C ARG A 66 -2.58 -15.64 0.74
N ARG A 67 -1.31 -16.03 0.87
CA ARG A 67 -0.40 -15.54 1.91
C ARG A 67 -0.30 -14.02 1.84
N GLU A 68 -0.46 -13.37 2.99
CA GLU A 68 -0.37 -11.93 3.15
C GLU A 68 0.87 -11.54 3.96
N GLU A 69 1.49 -10.44 3.56
CA GLU A 69 2.61 -9.82 4.26
C GLU A 69 2.36 -8.32 4.43
N GLY A 70 2.36 -7.86 5.68
CA GLY A 70 2.28 -6.45 6.02
C GLY A 70 3.64 -5.89 6.36
N LEU A 71 3.99 -4.74 5.78
CA LEU A 71 5.28 -4.08 5.96
C LEU A 71 5.09 -2.63 6.40
N CYS A 72 6.08 -2.11 7.13
CA CYS A 72 6.18 -0.72 7.52
C CYS A 72 7.61 -0.22 7.30
N ILE A 73 7.79 1.05 6.92
CA ILE A 73 9.09 1.70 7.04
C ILE A 73 9.18 2.43 8.37
N ASP A 74 10.24 2.15 9.11
CA ASP A 74 10.60 2.93 10.28
C ASP A 74 11.33 4.20 9.84
N PHE A 75 10.69 5.35 10.00
CA PHE A 75 11.27 6.65 9.63
C PHE A 75 12.57 6.98 10.36
N ARG A 76 12.79 6.44 11.57
CA ARG A 76 14.03 6.72 12.32
C ARG A 76 15.24 6.04 11.69
N THR A 77 15.03 4.86 11.11
CA THR A 77 16.11 4.00 10.62
C THR A 77 16.11 3.82 9.11
N GLY A 78 15.03 4.21 8.43
CA GLY A 78 14.78 3.92 7.02
C GLY A 78 14.57 2.44 6.71
N ARG A 79 14.51 1.58 7.74
CA ARG A 79 14.43 0.12 7.56
C ARG A 79 12.99 -0.34 7.38
N ILE A 80 12.82 -1.33 6.50
CA ILE A 80 11.55 -2.04 6.37
C ILE A 80 11.43 -3.02 7.52
N ARG A 81 10.28 -3.01 8.21
CA ARG A 81 9.92 -3.95 9.27
C ARG A 81 8.67 -4.70 8.86
N THR A 82 8.67 -6.01 9.09
CA THR A 82 7.49 -6.85 8.93
C THR A 82 6.54 -6.62 10.09
N LEU A 83 5.31 -6.24 9.79
CA LEU A 83 4.23 -6.07 10.75
C LEU A 83 3.52 -7.40 11.02
N PHE A 84 3.27 -8.16 9.96
CA PHE A 84 2.67 -9.48 10.05
C PHE A 84 2.99 -10.31 8.81
N GLN A 85 2.91 -11.64 8.97
CA GLN A 85 2.83 -12.60 7.88
C GLN A 85 1.74 -13.62 8.25
N ARG A 86 0.81 -13.87 7.34
CA ARG A 86 -0.32 -14.79 7.56
C ARG A 86 -0.60 -15.56 6.27
N GLY A 87 -1.01 -16.82 6.37
CA GLY A 87 -1.29 -17.69 5.22
C GLY A 87 -1.83 -19.03 5.65
#